data_AF-A0A537K132-F1
#
_entry.id   AF-A0A537K132-F1
#
_cell.length_a   1.000
_cell.length_b   1.000
_cell.length_c   1.000
_cell.angle_alpha   90.00
_cell.angle_beta   90.00
_cell.angle_gamma   90.00
#
_symmetry.space_group_name_H-M   'P 1'
#
loop_
_entity.id
_entity.type
_entity.pdbx_description
1 polymer ?
#
loop_
_entity_poly.entity_id
_entity_poly.type
_entity_poly.pdbx_seq_one_letter_code
_entity_poly.pdbx_strand_id
1 'polypeptide(L)'
;MKKILFIACLLFSIGAVAQVDNAIPQRPNPPRLYNDFTKGRNFLTTEQASYLEGKLVAYNDSTSSQVTIVIVEDLKGYDANEFATALGRKWGVGGQQFNNGVVVLISTGGGDGNRDAYIATG
;
A
#
# COMPACT_ATOMS: atom_id res chain seq x y z
N MET A 1 38.81 -11.22 19.63
CA MET A 1 38.20 -11.67 18.36
C MET A 1 36.75 -12.12 18.52
N LYS A 2 36.40 -13.04 19.44
CA LYS A 2 35.01 -13.50 19.65
C LYS A 2 33.99 -12.38 19.95
N LYS A 3 34.38 -11.37 20.74
CA LYS A 3 33.53 -10.20 21.06
C LYS A 3 33.28 -9.29 19.85
N ILE A 4 34.28 -9.13 18.98
CA ILE A 4 34.16 -8.33 17.75
C ILE A 4 33.25 -9.04 16.74
N LEU A 5 33.38 -10.37 16.63
CA LEU A 5 32.48 -11.19 15.81
C LEU A 5 31.04 -11.13 16.30
N PHE A 6 30.83 -11.16 17.63
CA PHE A 6 29.49 -11.05 18.22
C PHE A 6 28.83 -9.68 17.96
N ILE A 7 29.60 -8.60 18.08
CA ILE A 7 29.13 -7.23 17.76
C ILE A 7 28.82 -7.09 16.27
N ALA A 8 29.64 -7.66 15.39
CA ALA A 8 29.39 -7.67 13.95
C ALA A 8 28.11 -8.43 13.59
N CYS A 9 27.85 -9.59 14.21
CA CYS A 9 26.59 -10.31 14.05
C CYS A 9 25.38 -9.52 14.57
N LEU A 10 25.52 -8.84 15.72
CA LEU A 10 24.44 -8.03 16.29
C LEU A 10 24.08 -6.84 15.37
N LEU A 11 25.08 -6.18 14.79
CA LEU A 11 24.90 -5.09 13.82
C LEU A 11 24.29 -5.57 12.51
N PHE A 12 24.63 -6.78 12.05
CA PHE A 12 24.01 -7.39 10.87
C PHE A 12 22.53 -7.72 11.10
N SER A 13 22.16 -8.18 12.29
CA SER A 13 20.75 -8.46 12.64
C SER A 13 19.85 -7.22 12.68
N ILE A 14 20.40 -6.03 12.95
CA ILE A 14 19.63 -4.76 12.92
C ILE A 14 19.27 -4.35 11.48
N GLY A 15 20.05 -4.78 10.47
CA GLY A 15 19.75 -4.46 9.07
C GLY A 15 18.60 -5.27 8.44
N ALA A 16 18.07 -6.27 9.15
CA ALA A 16 17.08 -7.21 8.64
C ALA A 16 15.61 -6.85 8.98
N VAL A 17 15.35 -5.75 9.68
CA VAL A 17 13.98 -5.34 10.01
C VAL A 17 13.27 -4.69 8.81
N ALA A 18 12.21 -5.37 8.34
CA ALA A 18 11.11 -4.89 7.49
C ALA A 18 11.47 -4.03 6.26
N GLN A 19 11.91 -4.68 5.18
CA GLN A 19 12.15 -4.03 3.87
C GLN A 19 10.86 -3.78 3.05
N VAL A 20 9.68 -4.20 3.54
CA VAL A 20 8.41 -4.07 2.79
C VAL A 20 8.07 -2.63 2.44
N ASP A 21 8.43 -1.66 3.30
CA ASP A 21 8.18 -0.25 3.05
C ASP A 21 8.88 0.27 1.79
N ASN A 22 10.00 -0.35 1.38
CA ASN A 22 10.69 0.00 0.13
C ASN A 22 9.93 -0.48 -1.11
N ALA A 23 9.09 -1.51 -0.98
CA ALA A 23 8.23 -2.01 -2.06
C ALA A 23 6.95 -1.18 -2.22
N ILE A 24 6.49 -0.51 -1.16
CA ILE A 24 5.26 0.29 -1.19
C ILE A 24 5.49 1.60 -1.97
N PRO A 25 4.65 1.92 -2.97
CA PRO A 25 4.75 3.17 -3.72
C PRO A 25 4.63 4.40 -2.81
N GLN A 26 5.22 5.51 -3.26
CA GLN A 26 5.07 6.79 -2.54
C GLN A 26 3.63 7.26 -2.64
N ARG A 27 3.09 7.79 -1.54
CA ARG A 27 1.77 8.41 -1.53
C ARG A 27 1.79 9.65 -2.43
N PRO A 28 0.85 9.80 -3.37
CA PRO A 28 0.83 10.98 -4.23
C PRO A 28 0.67 12.28 -3.46
N ASN A 29 1.16 13.38 -4.05
CA ASN A 29 0.99 14.73 -3.56
C ASN A 29 0.41 15.61 -4.70
N PRO A 30 -0.84 16.10 -4.60
CA PRO A 30 -1.75 15.97 -3.46
C PRO A 30 -2.23 14.52 -3.22
N PRO A 31 -2.59 14.15 -1.98
CA PRO A 31 -3.14 12.84 -1.68
C PRO A 31 -4.44 12.54 -2.44
N ARG A 32 -4.59 11.30 -2.91
CA ARG A 32 -5.85 10.78 -3.48
C ARG A 32 -6.25 9.46 -2.83
N LEU A 33 -7.53 9.10 -2.95
CA LEU A 33 -8.07 7.85 -2.41
C LEU A 33 -8.03 6.71 -3.44
N TYR A 34 -8.20 6.98 -4.73
CA TYR A 34 -7.95 6.04 -5.82
C TYR A 34 -6.57 6.29 -6.42
N ASN A 35 -5.74 5.24 -6.50
CA ASN A 35 -4.36 5.34 -7.00
C ASN A 35 -4.04 4.16 -7.91
N ASP A 36 -3.64 4.46 -9.15
CA ASP A 36 -3.27 3.46 -10.15
C ASP A 36 -1.78 3.61 -10.49
N PHE A 37 -0.99 2.60 -10.12
CA PHE A 37 0.45 2.52 -10.38
C PHE A 37 0.78 1.54 -11.51
N THR A 38 -0.20 1.14 -12.32
CA THR A 38 0.06 0.31 -13.51
C THR A 38 0.63 1.16 -14.64
N LYS A 39 1.79 0.77 -15.18
CA LYS A 39 2.53 1.59 -16.14
C LYS A 39 1.94 1.41 -17.53
N GLY A 40 1.53 2.51 -18.16
CA GLY A 40 1.11 2.54 -19.57
C GLY A 40 -0.19 1.80 -19.89
N ARG A 41 -0.90 1.31 -18.86
CA ARG A 41 -2.23 0.71 -18.95
C ARG A 41 -3.06 1.38 -17.87
N ASN A 42 -4.18 2.00 -18.21
CA ASN A 42 -5.09 2.50 -17.20
C ASN A 42 -6.00 1.34 -16.77
N PHE A 43 -6.07 1.05 -15.46
CA PHE A 43 -6.97 0.00 -14.96
C PHE A 43 -8.44 0.42 -15.10
N LEU A 44 -8.73 1.71 -14.85
CA LEU A 44 -10.01 2.35 -15.09
C LEU A 44 -9.86 3.47 -16.14
N THR A 45 -10.93 3.79 -16.88
CA THR A 45 -10.92 5.01 -17.69
C THR A 45 -10.81 6.26 -16.81
N THR A 46 -10.43 7.40 -17.38
CA THR A 46 -10.32 8.67 -16.65
C THR A 46 -11.66 9.05 -15.99
N GLU A 47 -12.77 8.81 -16.67
CA GLU A 47 -14.12 9.09 -16.18
C GLU A 47 -14.48 8.18 -15.01
N GLN A 48 -14.17 6.88 -15.12
CA GLN A 48 -14.39 5.90 -14.06
C GLN A 48 -13.54 6.20 -12.82
N ALA A 49 -12.26 6.54 -13.01
CA ALA A 49 -11.35 6.91 -11.93
C ALA A 49 -11.81 8.18 -11.21
N SER A 50 -12.21 9.21 -11.96
CA SER A 50 -12.74 10.46 -11.40
C SER A 50 -14.05 10.25 -10.64
N TYR A 51 -14.96 9.46 -11.21
CA TYR A 51 -16.21 9.08 -10.55
C TYR A 51 -15.96 8.32 -9.25
N LEU A 52 -15.03 7.36 -9.27
CA LEU A 52 -14.68 6.56 -8.09
C LEU A 52 -14.02 7.42 -7.01
N GLU A 53 -13.07 8.28 -7.36
CA GLU A 53 -12.45 9.24 -6.43
C GLU A 53 -13.53 10.09 -5.74
N GLY A 54 -14.46 10.66 -6.51
CA GLY A 54 -15.55 11.47 -5.96
C GLY A 54 -16.41 10.70 -4.96
N LYS A 55 -16.70 9.42 -5.22
CA LYS A 55 -17.42 8.56 -4.27
C LYS A 55 -16.64 8.28 -3.00
N LEU A 56 -15.33 8.00 -3.12
CA LEU A 56 -14.47 7.72 -1.97
C LEU A 56 -14.35 8.95 -1.06
N VAL A 57 -14.18 10.14 -1.65
CA VAL A 57 -14.13 11.42 -0.91
C VAL A 57 -15.46 11.67 -0.21
N ALA A 58 -16.59 11.57 -0.92
CA ALA A 58 -17.91 11.78 -0.30
C ALA A 58 -18.21 10.77 0.83
N TYR A 59 -17.74 9.53 0.71
CA TYR A 59 -17.87 8.52 1.76
C TYR A 59 -17.01 8.87 2.99
N ASN A 60 -15.76 9.28 2.78
CA ASN A 60 -14.88 9.75 3.82
C ASN A 60 -15.48 10.95 4.57
N ASP A 61 -16.03 11.92 3.85
CA ASP A 61 -16.60 13.14 4.44
C ASP A 61 -17.88 12.86 5.24
N SER A 62 -18.68 11.87 4.82
CA SER A 62 -19.96 11.55 5.46
C SER A 62 -19.87 10.53 6.61
N THR A 63 -18.83 9.69 6.63
CA THR A 63 -18.70 8.60 7.62
C THR A 63 -17.45 8.70 8.48
N SER A 64 -16.58 9.67 8.20
CA SER A 64 -15.21 9.76 8.71
C SER A 64 -14.32 8.55 8.38
N SER A 65 -14.82 7.52 7.67
CA SER A 65 -14.07 6.29 7.36
C SER A 65 -13.36 6.43 6.02
N GLN A 66 -12.05 6.17 6.01
CA GLN A 66 -11.23 6.39 4.83
C GLN A 66 -11.00 5.11 4.04
N VAL A 67 -11.59 5.01 2.84
CA VAL A 67 -11.32 3.91 1.90
C VAL A 67 -10.32 4.37 0.86
N THR A 68 -9.15 3.73 0.80
CA THR A 68 -8.11 3.97 -0.20
C THR A 68 -8.00 2.74 -1.10
N ILE A 69 -8.12 2.94 -2.40
CA ILE A 69 -7.97 1.90 -3.42
C ILE A 69 -6.62 2.09 -4.11
N VAL A 70 -5.79 1.06 -4.11
CA VAL A 70 -4.47 1.07 -4.74
C VAL A 70 -4.31 -0.10 -5.69
N ILE A 71 -3.90 0.21 -6.91
CA ILE A 71 -3.67 -0.76 -7.97
C ILE A 71 -2.18 -0.75 -8.31
N VAL A 72 -1.56 -1.92 -8.27
CA VAL A 72 -0.13 -2.11 -8.56
C VAL A 72 0.08 -3.20 -9.61
N GLU A 73 1.22 -3.13 -10.30
CA GLU A 73 1.59 -4.18 -11.27
C GLU A 73 1.94 -5.49 -10.58
N ASP A 74 2.80 -5.43 -9.57
CA ASP A 74 3.27 -6.58 -8.82
C ASP A 74 3.40 -6.24 -7.33
N LEU A 75 3.54 -7.27 -6.51
CA LEU A 75 3.70 -7.17 -5.05
C LEU A 75 5.17 -7.27 -4.60
N LYS A 76 6.14 -7.17 -5.53
CA LYS A 76 7.58 -7.31 -5.24
C LYS A 76 7.98 -8.55 -4.41
N GLY A 77 7.23 -9.64 -4.56
CA GLY A 77 7.48 -10.90 -3.84
C GLY A 77 6.84 -11.00 -2.45
N TYR A 78 6.08 -9.99 -2.03
CA TYR A 78 5.29 -10.03 -0.80
C TYR A 78 3.89 -10.59 -1.05
N ASP A 79 3.29 -11.15 0.00
CA ASP A 79 1.88 -11.53 -0.01
C ASP A 79 0.97 -10.29 -0.03
N ALA A 80 -0.20 -10.37 -0.66
CA ALA A 80 -1.11 -9.23 -0.79
C ALA A 80 -1.54 -8.65 0.56
N ASN A 81 -1.70 -9.50 1.58
CA ASN A 81 -1.99 -9.06 2.96
C ASN A 81 -0.85 -8.20 3.52
N GLU A 82 0.38 -8.71 3.46
CA GLU A 82 1.55 -8.01 4.01
C GLU A 82 1.74 -6.66 3.30
N PHE A 83 1.61 -6.65 1.97
CA PHE A 83 1.72 -5.45 1.16
C PHE A 83 0.62 -4.42 1.49
N ALA A 84 -0.65 -4.84 1.54
CA ALA A 84 -1.77 -3.93 1.82
C ALA A 84 -1.69 -3.35 3.24
N THR A 85 -1.30 -4.17 4.22
CA THR A 85 -1.12 -3.74 5.61
C THR A 85 0.05 -2.76 5.74
N ALA A 86 1.18 -3.05 5.09
CA ALA A 86 2.32 -2.13 5.04
C ALA A 86 1.94 -0.80 4.34
N LEU A 87 1.16 -0.87 3.26
CA LEU A 87 0.67 0.30 2.55
C LEU A 87 -0.19 1.19 3.45
N GLY A 88 -1.18 0.61 4.15
CA GLY A 88 -2.04 1.35 5.06
C GLY A 88 -1.25 2.10 6.14
N ARG A 89 -0.25 1.42 6.75
CA ARG A 89 0.65 2.02 7.74
C ARG A 89 1.51 3.14 7.16
N LYS A 90 2.21 2.87 6.05
CA LYS A 90 3.11 3.85 5.43
C LYS A 90 2.37 5.09 4.96
N TRP A 91 1.15 4.93 4.44
CA TRP A 91 0.35 6.04 3.93
C TRP A 91 -0.47 6.73 5.02
N GLY A 92 -0.61 6.13 6.21
CA GLY A 92 -1.44 6.65 7.29
C GLY A 92 -2.93 6.64 6.95
N VAL A 93 -3.41 5.57 6.31
CA VAL A 93 -4.82 5.43 5.93
C VAL A 93 -5.69 5.27 7.18
N GLY A 94 -6.79 6.01 7.28
CA GLY A 94 -7.67 6.06 8.46
C GLY A 94 -7.29 7.12 9.51
N GLY A 95 -6.17 7.83 9.30
CA GLY A 95 -5.69 8.86 10.21
C GLY A 95 -5.26 8.32 11.58
N GLN A 96 -4.53 9.14 12.35
CA GLN A 96 -4.01 8.71 13.65
C GLN A 96 -5.07 8.70 14.78
N GLN A 97 -6.15 9.46 14.61
CA GLN A 97 -7.12 9.70 15.67
C GLN A 97 -8.19 8.61 15.75
N PHE A 98 -8.67 8.13 14.60
CA PHE A 98 -9.86 7.27 14.55
C PHE A 98 -9.58 5.86 14.07
N ASN A 99 -8.40 5.59 13.47
CA ASN A 99 -8.02 4.27 12.95
C ASN A 99 -9.21 3.58 12.28
N ASN A 100 -9.76 4.24 11.26
CA ASN A 100 -10.94 3.79 10.53
C ASN A 100 -10.63 3.73 9.04
N GLY A 101 -9.49 3.11 8.74
CA GLY A 101 -8.89 3.04 7.43
C GLY A 101 -9.16 1.70 6.77
N VAL A 102 -9.51 1.74 5.49
CA VAL A 102 -9.62 0.55 4.65
C VAL A 102 -8.72 0.72 3.44
N VAL A 103 -7.82 -0.24 3.22
CA VAL A 103 -7.02 -0.34 2.00
C VAL A 103 -7.58 -1.46 1.16
N VAL A 104 -8.00 -1.14 -0.07
CA VAL A 104 -8.33 -2.12 -1.10
C VAL A 104 -7.13 -2.18 -2.06
N LEU A 105 -6.39 -3.27 -1.99
CA LEU A 105 -5.24 -3.53 -2.87
C LEU A 105 -5.65 -4.44 -4.01
N ILE A 106 -5.24 -4.09 -5.23
CA ILE A 106 -5.32 -4.94 -6.41
C ILE A 106 -3.94 -5.05 -7.03
N SER A 107 -3.42 -6.27 -7.17
CA SER A 107 -2.26 -6.57 -8.01
C SER A 107 -2.73 -7.13 -9.34
N THR A 108 -2.26 -6.52 -10.43
CA THR A 108 -2.58 -6.99 -11.79
C THR A 108 -1.69 -8.15 -12.25
N GLY A 109 -0.72 -8.56 -11.44
CA GLY A 109 0.25 -9.62 -11.73
C GLY A 109 1.39 -9.22 -12.67
N GLY A 110 1.31 -8.07 -13.35
CA GLY A 110 2.29 -7.72 -14.38
C GLY A 110 2.21 -8.70 -15.57
N GLY A 111 3.35 -9.04 -16.17
CA GLY A 111 3.42 -10.05 -17.25
C GLY A 111 3.05 -11.45 -16.77
N ASP A 112 3.99 -12.15 -16.14
CA ASP A 112 3.87 -13.56 -15.71
C ASP A 112 3.56 -13.74 -14.20
N GLY A 113 3.28 -12.66 -13.47
CA GLY A 113 3.05 -12.72 -12.02
C GLY A 113 1.60 -13.00 -11.62
N ASN A 114 1.40 -13.26 -10.33
CA ASN A 114 0.09 -13.61 -9.78
C ASN A 114 -0.80 -12.37 -9.60
N ARG A 115 -2.00 -12.43 -10.18
CA ARG A 115 -3.08 -11.50 -9.86
C ARG A 115 -3.60 -11.80 -8.46
N ASP A 116 -3.74 -10.76 -7.65
CA ASP A 116 -4.22 -10.91 -6.28
C ASP A 116 -4.97 -9.65 -5.85
N ALA A 117 -5.83 -9.80 -4.84
CA ALA A 117 -6.54 -8.70 -4.23
C ALA A 117 -6.70 -8.93 -2.73
N TYR A 118 -6.54 -7.86 -1.94
CA TYR A 118 -6.66 -7.93 -0.50
C TYR A 118 -7.29 -6.67 0.07
N ILE A 119 -8.10 -6.83 1.11
CA ILE A 119 -8.68 -5.72 1.87
C ILE A 119 -8.07 -5.72 3.25
N ALA A 120 -7.25 -4.71 3.55
CA ALA A 120 -6.74 -4.47 4.89
C ALA A 120 -7.63 -3.46 5.60
N THR A 121 -8.01 -3.77 6.83
CA THR A 121 -8.76 -2.88 7.72
C THR A 121 -7.86 -2.49 8.88
N GLY A 122 -7.91 -1.22 9.29
CA GLY A 122 -7.16 -0.68 10.42
C GLY A 122 -8.01 0.26 11.23
#